data_AF-A0A2X0XP64-F1
#
_entry.id   AF-A0A2X0XP64-F1
#
_cell.length_a   1.000
_cell.length_b   1.000
_cell.length_c   1.000
_cell.angle_alpha   90.00
_cell.angle_beta   90.00
_cell.angle_gamma   90.00
#
_symmetry.space_group_name_H-M   'P 1'
#
loop_
_entity.id
_entity.type
_entity.pdbx_description
1 polymer ?
#
loop_
_entity_poly.entity_id
_entity_poly.type
_entity_poly.pdbx_seq_one_letter_code
_entity_poly.pdbx_strand_id
1 'polypeptide(L)'
;MMKRANDAPAVNEIEYMINNNNQVSYHVAVDDKEIIQAIPFNRNAWHCGEGGGSTDPNALKKGNRLSIGIEICFSKGGGARYAVAEENAVQYIAKLLKQTVRALRE
;
A
#
# COMPACT_ATOMS: atom_id res chain seq x y z
N MET A 1 -1.22 -2.26 6.21
CA MET A 1 -2.46 -1.91 5.50
C MET A 1 -2.71 -0.44 5.77
N MET A 2 -2.73 0.40 4.73
CA MET A 2 -3.22 1.76 4.86
C MET A 2 -4.65 1.79 4.32
N LYS A 3 -5.51 2.61 4.93
CA LYS A 3 -6.88 2.85 4.48
C LYS A 3 -7.00 4.35 4.28
N ARG A 4 -6.83 4.85 3.05
CA ARG A 4 -7.33 6.16 2.68
C ARG A 4 -8.84 6.08 2.70
N ALA A 5 -9.45 6.75 3.68
CA ALA A 5 -10.89 6.91 3.80
C ALA A 5 -11.44 7.69 2.58
N ASN A 6 -11.48 7.04 1.42
CA ASN A 6 -12.07 7.48 0.16
C ASN A 6 -13.07 6.43 -0.36
N ASP A 7 -13.83 6.83 -1.38
CA ASP A 7 -14.67 5.96 -2.21
C ASP A 7 -14.25 6.00 -3.69
N ALA A 8 -12.95 5.87 -3.94
CA ALA A 8 -12.36 5.96 -5.28
C ALA A 8 -11.80 4.61 -5.75
N PRO A 9 -11.84 4.28 -7.06
CA PRO A 9 -11.18 3.10 -7.63
C PRO A 9 -9.66 3.22 -7.62
N ALA A 10 -8.95 2.10 -7.82
CA ALA A 10 -7.50 2.02 -7.73
C ALA A 10 -6.78 2.98 -8.68
N VAL A 11 -7.27 3.12 -9.92
CA VAL A 11 -6.72 4.06 -10.92
C VAL A 11 -6.72 5.50 -10.39
N ASN A 12 -7.86 5.95 -9.84
CA ASN A 12 -7.99 7.32 -9.33
C ASN A 12 -7.09 7.55 -8.11
N GLU A 13 -6.89 6.53 -7.28
CA GLU A 13 -5.96 6.61 -6.15
C GLU A 13 -4.52 6.80 -6.61
N ILE A 14 -4.09 6.08 -7.64
CA ILE A 14 -2.76 6.23 -8.23
C ILE A 14 -2.62 7.57 -8.94
N GLU A 15 -3.60 7.98 -9.74
CA GLU A 15 -3.61 9.28 -10.40
C GLU A 15 -3.53 10.42 -9.38
N TYR A 16 -4.34 10.37 -8.32
CA TYR A 16 -4.27 11.34 -7.25
C TYR A 16 -2.87 11.34 -6.63
N MET A 17 -2.34 10.18 -6.24
CA MET A 17 -1.00 10.05 -5.63
C MET A 17 0.09 10.71 -6.49
N ILE A 18 0.05 10.53 -7.81
CA ILE A 18 1.04 11.08 -8.75
C ILE A 18 0.88 12.58 -8.93
N ASN A 19 -0.36 13.08 -9.00
CA ASN A 19 -0.66 14.45 -9.39
C ASN A 19 -0.76 15.44 -8.22
N ASN A 20 -0.57 14.98 -6.98
CA ASN A 20 -0.62 15.84 -5.79
C ASN A 20 0.79 16.07 -5.20
N ASN A 21 1.00 17.24 -4.57
CA ASN A 21 2.28 17.59 -3.94
C ASN A 21 2.39 17.16 -2.47
N ASN A 22 1.52 16.29 -1.99
CA ASN A 22 1.60 15.79 -0.61
C ASN A 22 2.75 14.78 -0.51
N GLN A 23 3.40 14.75 0.64
CA GLN A 23 4.43 13.75 0.96
C GLN A 23 3.79 12.41 1.39
N VAL A 24 2.90 11.88 0.55
CA VAL A 24 2.16 10.64 0.81
C VAL A 24 2.21 9.74 -0.43
N SER A 25 2.75 8.54 -0.29
CA SER A 25 2.82 7.55 -1.36
C SER A 25 2.82 6.13 -0.83
N TYR A 26 2.36 5.20 -1.67
CA TYR A 26 2.28 3.76 -1.37
C TYR A 26 2.59 2.97 -2.65
N HIS A 27 2.84 1.67 -2.49
CA HIS A 27 3.32 0.84 -3.58
C HIS A 27 2.19 0.32 -4.45
N VAL A 28 1.07 -0.07 -3.82
CA VAL A 28 -0.03 -0.76 -4.49
C VAL A 28 -1.37 -0.19 -4.05
N ALA A 29 -2.28 0.01 -5.00
CA ALA A 29 -3.71 0.22 -4.74
C ALA A 29 -4.50 -1.02 -5.17
N VAL A 30 -5.47 -1.43 -4.35
CA VAL A 30 -6.34 -2.59 -4.58
C VAL A 30 -7.78 -2.15 -4.53
N ASP A 31 -8.57 -2.51 -5.55
CA ASP A 31 -10.01 -2.29 -5.56
C ASP A 31 -10.80 -3.58 -5.86
N ASP A 32 -12.09 -3.45 -6.14
CA ASP A 32 -12.98 -4.58 -6.40
C ASP A 32 -12.69 -5.31 -7.73
N LYS A 33 -11.90 -4.70 -8.62
CA LYS A 33 -11.66 -5.16 -9.99
C LYS A 33 -10.20 -5.42 -10.30
N GLU A 34 -9.29 -4.64 -9.73
CA GLU A 34 -7.88 -4.66 -10.10
C GLU A 34 -6.92 -4.34 -8.94
N ILE A 35 -5.65 -4.66 -9.19
CA ILE A 35 -4.52 -4.40 -8.29
C ILE A 35 -3.45 -3.69 -9.11
N ILE A 36 -3.11 -2.46 -8.74
CA ILE A 36 -2.18 -1.61 -9.48
C ILE A 36 -0.95 -1.33 -8.63
N GLN A 37 0.22 -1.73 -9.11
CA GLN A 37 1.50 -1.33 -8.53
C GLN A 37 2.02 -0.05 -9.19
N ALA A 38 2.16 1.02 -8.42
CA ALA A 38 2.66 2.31 -8.89
C ALA A 38 4.10 2.62 -8.46
N ILE A 39 4.57 2.03 -7.36
CA ILE A 39 5.97 2.14 -6.91
C ILE A 39 6.58 0.74 -6.82
N PRO A 40 7.76 0.49 -7.44
CA PRO A 40 8.42 -0.80 -7.36
C PRO A 40 8.88 -1.10 -5.93
N PHE A 41 8.84 -2.37 -5.50
CA PHE A 41 9.14 -2.78 -4.12
C PHE A 41 10.60 -2.60 -3.68
N ASN A 42 11.50 -2.28 -4.60
CA ASN A 42 12.89 -1.95 -4.31
C ASN A 42 13.09 -0.44 -4.04
N ARG A 43 12.02 0.35 -4.00
CA ARG A 43 12.02 1.78 -3.71
C ARG A 43 11.07 2.06 -2.55
N ASN A 44 11.49 2.93 -1.62
CA ASN A 44 10.67 3.34 -0.50
C ASN A 44 9.46 4.20 -0.93
N ALA A 45 8.40 4.16 -0.11
CA ALA A 45 7.22 5.01 -0.22
C ALA A 45 6.92 5.72 1.12
N TRP A 46 6.01 6.70 1.14
CA TRP A 46 5.72 7.56 2.28
C TRP A 46 4.30 7.33 2.82
N HIS A 47 4.11 6.34 3.69
CA HIS A 47 2.78 5.90 4.16
C HIS A 47 2.65 5.58 5.66
N CYS A 48 3.74 5.59 6.43
CA CYS A 48 3.73 5.23 7.86
C CYS A 48 3.72 6.43 8.83
N GLY A 49 3.67 7.67 8.33
CA GLY A 49 3.59 8.88 9.19
C GLY A 49 4.83 9.16 10.04
N GLU A 50 5.93 8.46 9.81
CA GLU A 50 7.16 8.49 10.63
C GLU A 50 8.22 9.50 10.17
N GLY A 51 7.95 10.30 9.14
CA GLY A 51 8.89 11.29 8.62
C GLY A 51 10.14 10.71 7.94
N GLY A 52 11.19 11.54 7.80
CA GLY A 52 12.39 11.33 6.96
C GLY A 52 13.46 10.35 7.48
N GLY A 53 13.29 9.79 8.68
CA GLY A 53 13.90 8.52 9.05
C GLY A 53 15.16 8.51 9.94
N SER A 54 15.57 7.26 10.16
CA SER A 54 16.85 6.66 10.62
C SER A 54 17.52 7.07 11.92
N THR A 55 17.34 8.28 12.45
CA THR A 55 18.05 8.73 13.67
C THR A 55 17.29 8.43 14.96
N ASP A 56 16.06 7.92 14.87
CA ASP A 56 15.34 7.43 16.05
C ASP A 56 15.92 6.07 16.46
N PRO A 57 16.49 5.94 17.68
CA PRO A 57 17.06 4.69 18.17
C PRO A 57 16.01 3.58 18.33
N ASN A 58 14.72 3.93 18.30
CA ASN A 58 13.64 2.96 18.29
C ASN A 58 13.36 2.54 16.84
N ALA A 59 13.85 1.37 16.45
CA ALA A 59 13.70 0.75 15.12
C ALA A 59 12.24 0.64 14.61
N LEU A 60 11.25 0.96 15.44
CA LEU A 60 9.81 1.02 15.13
C LEU A 60 9.42 2.21 14.22
N LYS A 61 10.33 3.14 13.91
CA LYS A 61 10.09 4.28 12.98
C LYS A 61 10.79 4.12 11.62
N LYS A 62 10.73 2.93 11.04
CA LYS A 62 11.27 2.64 9.69
C LYS A 62 10.26 1.99 8.73
N GLY A 63 8.96 2.03 9.02
CA GLY A 63 7.91 1.50 8.15
C GLY A 63 7.99 1.95 6.69
N ASN A 64 8.23 3.23 6.39
CA ASN A 64 8.44 3.74 5.03
C ASN A 64 9.65 3.09 4.34
N ARG A 65 10.63 2.62 5.11
CA ARG A 65 11.90 2.07 4.62
C ARG A 65 11.95 0.54 4.62
N LEU A 66 11.11 -0.11 5.42
CA LEU A 66 11.14 -1.56 5.68
C LEU A 66 9.81 -2.25 5.35
N SER A 67 8.82 -1.55 4.83
CA SER A 67 7.52 -2.13 4.53
C SER A 67 6.97 -1.71 3.17
N ILE A 68 6.05 -2.53 2.67
CA ILE A 68 5.30 -2.29 1.45
C ILE A 68 3.93 -1.71 1.82
N GLY A 69 3.72 -0.43 1.53
CA GLY A 69 2.41 0.21 1.59
C GLY A 69 1.44 -0.32 0.53
N ILE A 70 0.33 -0.88 0.98
CA ILE A 70 -0.81 -1.34 0.17
C ILE A 70 -2.07 -0.62 0.68
N GLU A 71 -2.77 0.03 -0.24
CA GLU A 71 -4.02 0.77 -0.02
C GLU A 71 -5.22 -0.04 -0.53
N ILE A 72 -6.29 -0.07 0.26
CA ILE A 72 -7.57 -0.68 -0.12
C ILE A 72 -8.56 0.44 -0.43
N CYS A 73 -9.11 0.40 -1.64
CA CYS A 73 -10.09 1.35 -2.15
C CYS A 73 -11.48 1.15 -1.51
N PHE A 74 -12.33 2.19 -1.55
CA PHE A 74 -13.71 2.19 -1.00
C PHE A 74 -13.82 2.06 0.51
N SER A 75 -12.75 2.35 1.24
CA SER A 75 -12.72 2.15 2.68
C SER A 75 -13.58 3.13 3.48
N LYS A 76 -14.00 4.26 2.89
CA LYS A 76 -14.85 5.26 3.56
C LYS A 76 -16.31 4.83 3.64
N GLY A 77 -16.89 4.47 2.49
CA GLY A 77 -18.27 4.03 2.36
C GLY A 77 -18.44 2.56 2.69
N GLY A 78 -17.37 1.75 2.56
CA GLY A 78 -17.41 0.33 2.81
C GLY A 78 -18.30 -0.42 1.80
N GLY A 79 -19.03 -1.42 2.31
CA GLY A 79 -20.01 -2.17 1.52
C GLY A 79 -19.40 -3.25 0.61
N ALA A 80 -20.19 -3.72 -0.36
CA ALA A 80 -19.84 -4.89 -1.18
C ALA A 80 -18.54 -4.70 -1.96
N ARG A 81 -18.29 -3.50 -2.50
CA ARG A 81 -17.06 -3.20 -3.24
C ARG A 81 -15.83 -3.24 -2.34
N TYR A 82 -15.95 -2.67 -1.14
CA TYR A 82 -14.89 -2.72 -0.14
C TYR A 82 -14.58 -4.15 0.31
N ALA A 83 -15.61 -4.97 0.54
CA ALA A 83 -15.43 -6.37 0.92
C ALA A 83 -14.65 -7.17 -0.16
N VAL A 84 -14.97 -6.95 -1.43
CA VAL A 84 -14.22 -7.57 -2.55
C VAL A 84 -12.79 -7.02 -2.61
N ALA A 85 -12.60 -5.71 -2.43
CA ALA A 85 -11.27 -5.10 -2.40
C ALA A 85 -10.40 -5.63 -1.23
N GLU A 86 -10.99 -5.84 -0.05
CA GLU A 86 -10.31 -6.48 1.09
C GLU A 86 -9.89 -7.92 0.76
N GLU A 87 -10.78 -8.73 0.19
CA GLU A 87 -10.47 -10.11 -0.20
C GLU A 87 -9.35 -10.16 -1.26
N ASN A 88 -9.43 -9.31 -2.29
CA ASN A 88 -8.38 -9.16 -3.30
C ASN A 88 -7.03 -8.80 -2.65
N ALA A 89 -7.04 -7.89 -1.67
CA ALA A 89 -5.83 -7.47 -0.97
C ALA A 89 -5.26 -8.62 -0.13
N VAL A 90 -6.09 -9.41 0.57
CA VAL A 90 -5.65 -10.59 1.32
C VAL A 90 -4.95 -11.59 0.41
N GLN A 91 -5.57 -11.95 -0.71
CA GLN A 91 -5.02 -12.91 -1.67
C GLN A 91 -3.69 -12.41 -2.27
N TYR A 92 -3.64 -11.12 -2.61
CA TYR A 92 -2.43 -10.48 -3.13
C TYR A 92 -1.28 -10.49 -2.12
N ILE A 93 -1.55 -10.09 -0.87
CA ILE A 93 -0.55 -10.06 0.21
C ILE A 93 -0.02 -11.47 0.49
N ALA A 94 -0.90 -12.47 0.54
CA ALA A 94 -0.49 -13.86 0.73
C ALA A 94 0.44 -14.35 -0.39
N LYS A 95 0.12 -14.03 -1.65
CA LYS A 95 0.97 -14.35 -2.80
C LYS A 95 2.32 -13.64 -2.72
N LEU A 96 2.33 -12.35 -2.39
CA LEU A 96 3.54 -11.54 -2.26
C LEU A 96 4.46 -12.10 -1.18
N LEU A 97 3.93 -12.39 0.02
CA LEU A 97 4.70 -12.99 1.12
C LEU A 97 5.30 -14.34 0.73
N LYS A 98 4.53 -15.20 0.05
CA LYS A 98 5.01 -16.50 -0.42
C LYS A 98 6.15 -16.36 -1.44
N GLN A 99 6.07 -15.39 -2.35
CA GLN A 99 7.14 -15.12 -3.33
C GLN A 99 8.40 -14.57 -2.65
N THR A 100 8.25 -13.61 -1.74
CA THR A 100 9.39 -13.02 -1.00
C THR A 100 10.10 -14.05 -0.13
N VAL A 101 9.37 -14.90 0.59
CA VAL A 101 9.98 -15.97 1.42
C VAL A 101 10.73 -17.00 0.56
N ARG A 102 10.25 -17.28 -0.66
CA ARG A 102 10.97 -18.16 -1.60
C ARG A 102 12.24 -17.52 -2.13
N ALA A 103 12.19 -16.25 -2.54
CA ALA A 103 13.35 -15.52 -3.05
C ALA A 103 14.49 -15.34 -2.01
N LEU A 104 14.20 -15.47 -0.71
CA LEU A 104 15.20 -15.43 0.36
C LEU A 104 15.80 -16.81 0.70
N ARG A 105 15.33 -17.89 0.07
CA ARG A 105 15.77 -19.28 0.30
C ARG A 105 16.60 -19.84 -0.85
N GLU A 106 16.88 -19.03 -1.87
CA GLU A 106 17.72 -19.30 -3.03
C GLU A 106 18.93 -18.35 -2.99
#